data_AF-A0A3D4BC72-F1
#
_entry.id   AF-A0A3D4BC72-F1
#
_cell.length_a   1.000
_cell.length_b   1.000
_cell.length_c   1.000
_cell.angle_alpha   90.00
_cell.angle_beta   90.00
_cell.angle_gamma   90.00
#
_symmetry.space_group_name_H-M   'P 1'
#
loop_
_entity.id
_entity.type
_entity.pdbx_description
1 polymer ?
#
loop_
_entity_poly.entity_id
_entity_poly.type
_entity_poly.pdbx_seq_one_letter_code
_entity_poly.pdbx_strand_id
1 'polypeptide(L)'
;MRAEYLQPQDLPALLPGTGITAEDILDETRPFSQEERAVLAEKLHIEPKDLLVSEYDEKAQVPVQRHDPAIARRYPNSDTPQYLIHPLVRYPWMPHMKGFNIDVLAPEPDLETGFESPLHQYLFNYGDTPIDIAWTVDGHTHQETLGPEDSVYLQPWIRTAFGQADQETGQLLILGVSGAINSSVQHELSRMPYIKRVSKETTGWF
;
A
#
# COMPACT_ATOMS: atom_id res chain seq x y z
N MET A 1 -1.24 -17.68 33.35
CA MET A 1 -1.54 -16.28 33.74
C MET A 1 -2.51 -15.76 32.68
N ARG A 2 -3.81 -15.62 33.00
CA ARG A 2 -4.76 -15.02 32.06
C ARG A 2 -4.39 -13.54 31.99
N ALA A 3 -4.15 -13.00 30.79
CA ALA A 3 -4.11 -11.56 30.62
C ALA A 3 -5.53 -11.07 30.94
N GLU A 4 -5.71 -10.44 32.09
CA GLU A 4 -6.95 -9.72 32.38
C GLU A 4 -7.00 -8.54 31.42
N TYR A 5 -7.98 -8.55 30.53
CA TYR A 5 -8.20 -7.44 29.61
C TYR A 5 -8.56 -6.20 30.43
N LEU A 6 -7.93 -5.08 30.10
CA LEU A 6 -8.21 -3.77 30.68
C LEU A 6 -9.71 -3.48 30.54
N GLN A 7 -10.41 -3.30 31.66
CA GLN A 7 -11.82 -2.94 31.64
C GLN A 7 -11.97 -1.41 31.70
N PRO A 8 -13.09 -0.83 31.22
CA PRO A 8 -13.32 0.60 31.32
C PRO A 8 -13.16 1.17 32.73
N GLN A 9 -13.51 0.39 33.78
CA GLN A 9 -13.32 0.80 35.17
C GLN A 9 -11.85 0.95 35.61
N ASP A 10 -10.90 0.40 34.85
CA ASP A 10 -9.47 0.45 35.16
C ASP A 10 -8.80 1.70 34.57
N LEU A 11 -9.46 2.38 33.61
CA LEU A 11 -8.94 3.58 32.93
C LEU A 11 -8.59 4.72 33.91
N PRO A 12 -9.42 5.09 34.89
CA PRO A 12 -9.09 6.18 35.81
C PRO A 12 -7.77 5.98 36.57
N ALA A 13 -7.36 4.74 36.82
CA ALA A 13 -6.11 4.43 37.52
C ALA A 13 -4.86 4.66 36.64
N LEU A 14 -5.00 4.68 35.31
CA LEU A 14 -3.91 4.82 34.34
C LEU A 14 -3.68 6.27 33.89
N LEU A 15 -4.69 7.12 34.09
CA LEU A 15 -4.73 8.51 33.67
C LEU A 15 -4.21 9.57 34.67
N PRO A 16 -3.74 9.27 35.91
CA PRO A 16 -3.17 10.32 36.76
C PRO A 16 -2.00 11.06 36.08
N GLY A 17 -2.09 12.40 36.06
CA GLY A 17 -1.05 13.29 35.51
C GLY A 17 -1.06 13.47 33.99
N THR A 18 -2.03 12.90 33.28
CA THR A 18 -2.17 13.07 31.81
C THR A 18 -2.98 14.31 31.41
N GLY A 19 -3.83 14.82 32.31
CA GLY A 19 -4.80 15.86 32.00
C GLY A 19 -6.02 15.35 31.22
N ILE A 20 -6.14 14.04 31.02
CA ILE A 20 -7.23 13.36 30.31
C ILE A 20 -8.04 12.54 31.32
N THR A 21 -9.36 12.68 31.32
CA THR A 21 -10.27 11.90 32.17
C THR A 21 -10.82 10.67 31.43
N ALA A 22 -11.41 9.72 32.16
CA ALA A 22 -12.06 8.57 31.53
C ALA A 22 -13.28 9.01 30.70
N GLU A 23 -13.99 10.03 31.17
CA GLU A 23 -15.10 10.66 30.46
C GLU A 23 -14.65 11.26 29.12
N ASP A 24 -13.47 11.88 29.08
CA ASP A 24 -12.90 12.43 27.84
C ASP A 24 -12.61 11.35 26.79
N ILE A 25 -12.24 10.13 27.24
CA ILE A 25 -11.97 8.98 26.36
C ILE A 25 -13.26 8.34 25.85
N LEU A 26 -14.30 8.31 26.68
CA LEU A 26 -15.57 7.68 26.35
C LEU A 26 -16.52 8.60 25.58
N ASP A 27 -16.19 9.89 25.44
CA ASP A 27 -16.94 10.84 24.62
C ASP A 27 -16.67 10.61 23.12
N GLU A 28 -17.62 9.92 22.47
CA GLU A 28 -17.58 9.63 21.04
C GLU A 28 -17.59 10.87 20.13
N THR A 29 -17.92 12.05 20.68
CA THR A 29 -18.02 13.31 19.91
C THR A 29 -16.78 14.18 20.01
N ARG A 30 -15.87 13.88 20.95
CA ARG A 30 -14.66 14.67 21.17
C ARG A 30 -13.51 14.17 20.31
N PRO A 31 -12.93 15.01 19.43
CA PRO A 31 -11.69 14.63 18.75
C PRO A 31 -10.51 14.66 19.72
N PHE A 32 -9.66 13.64 19.67
CA PHE A 32 -8.39 13.62 20.39
C PHE A 32 -7.30 14.35 19.59
N SER A 33 -6.59 15.28 20.23
CA SER A 33 -5.41 15.92 19.64
C SER A 33 -4.26 14.91 19.45
N GLN A 34 -3.21 15.31 18.71
CA GLN A 34 -2.02 14.46 18.57
C GLN A 34 -1.26 14.33 19.91
N GLU A 35 -1.24 15.40 20.71
CA GLU A 35 -0.55 15.46 22.00
C GLU A 35 -1.22 14.54 23.02
N GLU A 36 -2.55 14.59 23.13
CA GLU A 36 -3.32 13.71 24.01
C GLU A 36 -3.15 12.24 23.63
N ARG A 37 -3.14 11.93 22.32
CA ARG A 37 -2.87 10.56 21.83
C ARG A 37 -1.49 10.08 22.22
N ALA A 38 -0.47 10.93 22.13
CA ALA A 38 0.90 10.55 22.50
C ALA A 38 1.00 10.23 24.00
N VAL A 39 0.40 11.08 24.85
CA VAL A 39 0.36 10.85 26.31
C VAL A 39 -0.38 9.56 26.66
N LEU A 40 -1.53 9.31 26.02
CA LEU A 40 -2.31 8.10 26.27
C LEU A 40 -1.56 6.84 25.79
N ALA A 41 -0.95 6.88 24.62
CA ALA A 41 -0.17 5.76 24.08
C ALA A 41 1.02 5.39 24.97
N GLU A 42 1.71 6.39 25.54
CA GLU A 42 2.79 6.17 26.51
C GLU A 42 2.30 5.42 27.75
N LYS A 43 1.18 5.84 28.34
CA LYS A 43 0.59 5.20 29.52
C LYS A 43 0.10 3.78 29.25
N LEU A 44 -0.42 3.54 28.05
CA LEU A 44 -0.90 2.23 27.63
C LEU A 44 0.21 1.31 27.09
N HIS A 45 1.45 1.82 26.96
CA HIS A 45 2.58 1.09 26.36
C HIS A 45 2.29 0.56 24.95
N ILE A 46 1.61 1.36 24.14
CA ILE A 46 1.28 1.09 22.73
C ILE A 46 1.83 2.19 21.82
N GLU A 47 1.71 2.02 20.51
CA GLU A 47 2.08 3.09 19.58
C GLU A 47 0.92 4.09 19.42
N PRO A 48 1.20 5.40 19.24
CA PRO A 48 0.13 6.39 19.03
C PRO A 48 -0.81 6.06 17.86
N LYS A 49 -0.31 5.32 16.85
CA LYS A 49 -1.11 4.88 15.70
C LYS A 49 -2.18 3.84 16.08
N ASP A 50 -1.98 3.09 17.16
CA ASP A 50 -2.91 2.07 17.63
C ASP A 50 -4.18 2.70 18.23
N LEU A 51 -4.12 4.01 18.56
CA LEU A 51 -5.27 4.83 18.97
C LEU A 51 -6.01 5.48 17.77
N LEU A 52 -5.57 5.25 16.54
CA LEU A 52 -6.22 5.77 15.35
C LEU A 52 -7.27 4.79 14.84
N VAL A 53 -8.52 5.22 14.88
CA VAL A 53 -9.64 4.49 14.25
C VAL A 53 -9.99 5.19 12.94
N SER A 54 -10.15 4.42 11.87
CA SER A 54 -10.65 4.95 10.61
C SER A 54 -12.14 5.24 10.74
N GLU A 55 -12.57 6.42 10.31
CA GLU A 55 -14.00 6.76 10.30
C GLU A 55 -14.78 5.82 9.38
N TYR A 56 -15.97 5.39 9.85
CA TYR A 56 -16.89 4.55 9.08
C TYR A 56 -18.04 5.36 8.51
N ASP A 57 -18.08 5.52 7.18
CA ASP A 57 -19.25 6.01 6.45
C ASP A 57 -20.03 4.86 5.79
N GLU A 58 -21.22 4.56 6.33
CA GLU A 58 -22.16 3.57 5.79
C GLU A 58 -22.56 3.84 4.34
N LYS A 59 -22.61 5.11 3.91
CA LYS A 59 -23.00 5.47 2.53
C LYS A 59 -21.89 5.17 1.54
N ALA A 60 -20.67 4.94 2.00
CA ALA A 60 -19.52 4.74 1.16
C ALA A 60 -19.32 3.27 0.74
N GLN A 61 -20.13 2.31 1.21
CA GLN A 61 -19.87 0.86 1.06
C GLN A 61 -19.50 0.38 -0.36
N VAL A 62 -20.05 1.03 -1.39
CA VAL A 62 -19.70 0.79 -2.79
C VAL A 62 -19.21 2.11 -3.41
N PRO A 63 -17.90 2.38 -3.36
CA PRO A 63 -17.37 3.61 -3.93
C PRO A 63 -17.39 3.51 -5.45
N VAL A 64 -17.92 4.53 -6.11
CA VAL A 64 -17.95 4.62 -7.58
C VAL A 64 -17.15 5.84 -8.01
N GLN A 65 -16.14 5.62 -8.83
CA GLN A 65 -15.36 6.68 -9.46
C GLN A 65 -15.59 6.62 -10.98
N ARG A 66 -16.11 7.70 -11.55
CA ARG A 66 -16.15 7.86 -13.01
C ARG A 66 -14.76 8.23 -13.50
N HIS A 67 -14.43 7.80 -14.72
CA HIS A 67 -13.20 8.21 -15.36
C HIS A 67 -13.16 9.74 -15.47
N ASP A 68 -12.07 10.34 -15.00
CA ASP A 68 -11.81 11.77 -15.03
C ASP A 68 -10.37 12.01 -15.51
N PRO A 69 -10.16 12.53 -16.73
CA PRO A 69 -8.83 12.84 -17.24
C PRO A 69 -8.06 13.86 -16.38
N ALA A 70 -8.74 14.69 -15.59
CA ALA A 70 -8.09 15.74 -14.80
C ALA A 70 -7.29 15.20 -13.60
N ILE A 71 -7.60 13.99 -13.14
CA ILE A 71 -6.86 13.35 -12.03
C ILE A 71 -5.66 12.54 -12.51
N ALA A 72 -5.46 12.41 -13.81
CA ALA A 72 -4.33 11.71 -14.38
C ALA A 72 -2.99 12.35 -13.94
N ARG A 73 -1.94 11.54 -13.86
CA ARG A 73 -0.60 11.97 -13.47
C ARG A 73 0.40 11.49 -14.51
N ARG A 74 1.21 12.42 -15.00
CA ARG A 74 2.36 12.12 -15.86
C ARG A 74 3.49 11.55 -15.02
N TYR A 75 4.08 10.46 -15.47
CA TYR A 75 5.19 9.78 -14.81
C TYR A 75 6.31 9.47 -15.82
N PRO A 76 7.59 9.58 -15.45
CA PRO A 76 8.10 9.97 -14.13
C PRO A 76 8.02 11.48 -13.86
N ASN A 77 7.90 12.30 -14.91
CA ASN A 77 7.82 13.75 -14.82
C ASN A 77 6.89 14.33 -15.90
N SER A 78 6.66 15.64 -15.89
CA SER A 78 5.75 16.33 -16.80
C SER A 78 6.28 16.50 -18.22
N ASP A 79 7.60 16.63 -18.37
CA ASP A 79 8.25 17.10 -19.59
C ASP A 79 8.52 15.93 -20.56
N THR A 80 8.92 14.80 -20.01
CA THR A 80 9.18 13.54 -20.73
C THR A 80 8.43 12.37 -20.07
N PRO A 81 7.08 12.37 -20.11
CA PRO A 81 6.30 11.31 -19.51
C PRO A 81 6.42 10.02 -20.31
N GLN A 82 6.69 8.94 -19.60
CA GLN A 82 6.64 7.57 -20.11
C GLN A 82 5.27 6.93 -19.89
N TYR A 83 4.53 7.40 -18.89
CA TYR A 83 3.21 6.87 -18.57
C TYR A 83 2.24 8.00 -18.20
N LEU A 84 0.97 7.80 -18.54
CA LEU A 84 -0.14 8.56 -17.97
C LEU A 84 -0.92 7.65 -17.02
N ILE A 85 -0.84 7.95 -15.73
CA ILE A 85 -1.41 7.13 -14.67
C ILE A 85 -2.75 7.72 -14.25
N HIS A 86 -3.81 6.93 -14.35
CA HIS A 86 -5.16 7.25 -13.91
C HIS A 86 -5.46 6.45 -12.64
N PRO A 87 -5.44 7.07 -11.45
CA PRO A 87 -5.79 6.38 -10.22
C PRO A 87 -7.23 5.87 -10.28
N LEU A 88 -7.44 4.60 -9.98
CA LEU A 88 -8.78 4.04 -9.77
C LEU A 88 -9.31 4.39 -8.38
N VAL A 89 -10.56 4.02 -8.15
CA VAL A 89 -11.27 4.24 -6.88
C VAL A 89 -10.44 3.77 -5.69
N ARG A 90 -10.39 4.62 -4.64
CA ARG A 90 -9.69 4.32 -3.39
C ARG A 90 -10.66 4.29 -2.23
N TYR A 91 -10.33 3.47 -1.24
CA TYR A 91 -11.15 3.29 -0.06
C TYR A 91 -10.27 3.39 1.20
N PRO A 92 -10.54 4.30 2.15
CA PRO A 92 -9.67 4.55 3.31
C PRO A 92 -9.30 3.29 4.14
N TRP A 93 -10.29 2.45 4.41
CA TRP A 93 -10.28 1.12 5.04
C TRP A 93 -9.60 0.00 4.26
N MET A 94 -9.34 0.20 2.97
CA MET A 94 -8.51 -0.70 2.17
C MET A 94 -7.23 0.02 1.76
N PRO A 95 -6.42 0.52 2.73
CA PRO A 95 -5.28 1.38 2.44
C PRO A 95 -4.20 0.67 1.63
N HIS A 96 -4.18 -0.66 1.67
CA HIS A 96 -3.23 -1.49 0.94
C HIS A 96 -3.79 -2.06 -0.38
N MET A 97 -4.97 -1.59 -0.82
CA MET A 97 -5.47 -1.83 -2.17
C MET A 97 -5.24 -0.59 -3.02
N LYS A 98 -4.57 -0.76 -4.17
CA LYS A 98 -4.25 0.32 -5.10
C LYS A 98 -4.60 -0.10 -6.51
N GLY A 99 -5.41 0.68 -7.21
CA GLY A 99 -5.73 0.43 -8.61
C GLY A 99 -5.29 1.59 -9.49
N PHE A 100 -4.80 1.28 -10.69
CA PHE A 100 -4.41 2.26 -11.70
C PHE A 100 -4.79 1.75 -13.09
N ASN A 101 -5.29 2.63 -13.94
CA ASN A 101 -5.17 2.46 -15.38
C ASN A 101 -3.93 3.24 -15.84
N ILE A 102 -3.13 2.66 -16.73
CA ILE A 102 -1.91 3.25 -17.23
C ILE A 102 -1.97 3.28 -18.76
N ASP A 103 -1.81 4.47 -19.33
CA ASP A 103 -1.50 4.62 -20.75
C ASP A 103 0.03 4.58 -20.91
N VAL A 104 0.53 3.65 -21.72
CA VAL A 104 1.96 3.46 -21.98
C VAL A 104 2.38 4.36 -23.14
N LEU A 105 3.23 5.35 -22.83
CA LEU A 105 3.70 6.37 -23.79
C LEU A 105 5.14 6.13 -24.23
N ALA A 106 5.92 5.36 -23.44
CA ALA A 106 7.31 5.08 -23.72
C ALA A 106 7.45 4.17 -24.95
N PRO A 107 8.32 4.50 -25.92
CA PRO A 107 8.58 3.64 -27.07
C PRO A 107 9.13 2.27 -26.67
N GLU A 108 9.98 2.22 -25.64
CA GLU A 108 10.61 1.00 -25.13
C GLU A 108 10.53 0.97 -23.59
N PRO A 109 10.50 -0.21 -22.97
CA PRO A 109 10.53 -0.32 -21.51
C PRO A 109 11.84 0.21 -20.93
N ASP A 110 11.76 1.17 -19.99
CA ASP A 110 12.91 1.71 -19.26
C ASP A 110 12.81 1.40 -17.76
N LEU A 111 13.67 0.49 -17.28
CA LEU A 111 13.68 0.06 -15.89
C LEU A 111 14.18 1.13 -14.91
N GLU A 112 14.92 2.15 -15.35
CA GLU A 112 15.38 3.24 -14.46
C GLU A 112 14.20 4.12 -14.01
N THR A 113 13.18 4.19 -14.84
CA THR A 113 11.92 4.89 -14.60
C THR A 113 10.75 3.90 -14.49
N GLY A 114 11.05 2.64 -14.17
CA GLY A 114 10.05 1.61 -13.93
C GLY A 114 9.32 1.78 -12.59
N PHE A 115 8.34 0.92 -12.39
CA PHE A 115 7.58 0.81 -11.16
C PHE A 115 8.15 -0.27 -10.24
N GLU A 116 8.07 -0.03 -8.94
CA GLU A 116 8.37 -1.03 -7.90
C GLU A 116 7.40 -0.81 -6.75
N SER A 117 6.84 -1.89 -6.21
CA SER A 117 5.78 -1.82 -5.20
C SER A 117 5.94 -2.90 -4.14
N PRO A 118 5.64 -2.60 -2.86
CA PRO A 118 5.56 -3.61 -1.79
C PRO A 118 4.29 -4.48 -1.89
N LEU A 119 3.40 -4.21 -2.84
CA LEU A 119 2.14 -4.93 -3.01
C LEU A 119 2.31 -6.05 -4.04
N HIS A 120 1.51 -7.11 -3.90
CA HIS A 120 1.29 -8.05 -5.00
C HIS A 120 0.51 -7.34 -6.10
N GLN A 121 0.89 -7.50 -7.36
CA GLN A 121 0.23 -6.81 -8.46
C GLN A 121 -0.35 -7.79 -9.47
N TYR A 122 -1.60 -7.54 -9.87
CA TYR A 122 -2.23 -8.14 -11.03
C TYR A 122 -2.26 -7.09 -12.15
N LEU A 123 -1.70 -7.45 -13.29
CA LEU A 123 -1.63 -6.63 -14.49
C LEU A 123 -2.54 -7.26 -15.54
N PHE A 124 -3.24 -6.44 -16.30
CA PHE A 124 -4.09 -6.90 -17.39
C PHE A 124 -4.08 -5.90 -18.54
N ASN A 125 -3.70 -6.35 -19.73
CA ASN A 125 -3.79 -5.56 -20.94
C ASN A 125 -5.25 -5.58 -21.43
N TYR A 126 -5.99 -4.53 -21.11
CA TYR A 126 -7.39 -4.39 -21.54
C TYR A 126 -7.53 -3.62 -22.85
N GLY A 127 -6.41 -3.10 -23.38
CA GLY A 127 -6.37 -2.42 -24.66
C GLY A 127 -6.29 -3.39 -25.83
N ASP A 128 -6.43 -2.82 -27.02
CA ASP A 128 -6.36 -3.58 -28.29
C ASP A 128 -4.92 -3.67 -28.85
N THR A 129 -3.95 -3.07 -28.16
CA THR A 129 -2.55 -2.96 -28.59
C THR A 129 -1.62 -3.79 -27.68
N PRO A 130 -0.63 -4.51 -28.23
CA PRO A 130 0.38 -5.19 -27.41
C PRO A 130 1.28 -4.23 -26.64
N ILE A 131 1.77 -4.68 -25.48
CA ILE A 131 2.63 -3.91 -24.57
C ILE A 131 3.89 -4.71 -24.28
N ASP A 132 5.07 -4.13 -24.53
CA ASP A 132 6.31 -4.73 -24.07
C ASP A 132 6.46 -4.52 -22.57
N ILE A 133 6.83 -5.57 -21.85
CA ILE A 133 7.12 -5.54 -20.41
C ILE A 133 8.56 -5.97 -20.18
N ALA A 134 9.29 -5.21 -19.38
CA ALA A 134 10.60 -5.59 -18.87
C ALA A 134 10.57 -5.69 -17.34
N TRP A 135 11.28 -6.66 -16.76
CA TRP A 135 11.40 -6.79 -15.31
C TRP A 135 12.75 -7.35 -14.88
N THR A 136 13.12 -7.09 -13.62
CA THR A 136 14.35 -7.64 -13.02
C THR A 136 14.05 -8.56 -11.85
N VAL A 137 14.63 -9.76 -11.87
CA VAL A 137 14.60 -10.72 -10.76
C VAL A 137 15.98 -11.35 -10.59
N ASP A 138 16.45 -11.47 -9.35
CA ASP A 138 17.76 -12.05 -9.01
C ASP A 138 18.95 -11.45 -9.80
N GLY A 139 18.87 -10.17 -10.17
CA GLY A 139 19.90 -9.47 -10.94
C GLY A 139 19.86 -9.72 -12.46
N HIS A 140 18.86 -10.45 -12.95
CA HIS A 140 18.65 -10.71 -14.37
C HIS A 140 17.46 -9.91 -14.88
N THR A 141 17.64 -9.25 -16.03
CA THR A 141 16.57 -8.55 -16.74
C THR A 141 15.94 -9.48 -17.77
N HIS A 142 14.63 -9.47 -17.79
CA HIS A 142 13.78 -10.22 -18.71
C HIS A 142 12.87 -9.26 -19.46
N GLN A 143 12.42 -9.68 -20.65
CA GLN A 143 11.47 -8.93 -21.46
C GLN A 143 10.52 -9.88 -22.17
N GLU A 144 9.26 -9.49 -22.27
CA GLU A 144 8.19 -10.21 -22.96
C GLU A 144 7.21 -9.19 -23.55
N THR A 145 6.31 -9.63 -24.42
CA THR A 145 5.24 -8.82 -24.99
C THR A 145 3.90 -9.35 -24.49
N LEU A 146 3.09 -8.49 -23.89
CA LEU A 146 1.72 -8.76 -23.46
C LEU A 146 0.77 -8.40 -24.58
N GLY A 147 0.14 -9.40 -25.19
CA GLY A 147 -0.93 -9.20 -26.15
C GLY A 147 -2.20 -8.63 -25.49
N PRO A 148 -3.20 -8.21 -26.27
CA PRO A 148 -4.53 -7.92 -25.76
C PRO A 148 -5.08 -9.09 -24.96
N GLU A 149 -5.75 -8.80 -23.83
CA GLU A 149 -6.30 -9.76 -22.89
C GLU A 149 -5.28 -10.61 -22.10
N ASP A 150 -3.98 -10.40 -22.30
CA ASP A 150 -2.97 -11.05 -21.48
C ASP A 150 -2.94 -10.45 -20.06
N SER A 151 -2.55 -11.30 -19.11
CA SER A 151 -2.42 -10.92 -17.71
C SER A 151 -1.12 -11.41 -17.11
N VAL A 152 -0.61 -10.66 -16.13
CA VAL A 152 0.62 -10.99 -15.41
C VAL A 152 0.39 -10.81 -13.92
N TYR A 153 0.94 -11.73 -13.15
CA TYR A 153 1.09 -11.56 -11.72
C TYR A 153 2.54 -11.19 -11.38
N LEU A 154 2.72 -10.12 -10.60
CA LEU A 154 4.01 -9.69 -10.08
C LEU A 154 4.07 -9.87 -8.56
N GLN A 155 5.17 -10.45 -8.10
CA GLN A 155 5.51 -10.48 -6.69
C GLN A 155 5.92 -9.07 -6.20
N PRO A 156 5.79 -8.79 -4.89
CA PRO A 156 6.30 -7.55 -4.32
C PRO A 156 7.78 -7.33 -4.66
N TRP A 157 8.15 -6.05 -4.82
CA TRP A 157 9.51 -5.58 -5.06
C TRP A 157 10.14 -6.00 -6.40
N ILE A 158 9.37 -6.58 -7.31
CA ILE A 158 9.82 -6.76 -8.69
C ILE A 158 9.73 -5.42 -9.41
N ARG A 159 10.86 -4.91 -9.88
CA ARG A 159 10.91 -3.70 -10.69
C ARG A 159 10.47 -4.01 -12.11
N THR A 160 9.50 -3.26 -12.63
CA THR A 160 8.92 -3.47 -13.95
C THR A 160 8.75 -2.19 -14.75
N ALA A 161 8.94 -2.24 -16.06
CA ALA A 161 8.68 -1.13 -16.98
C ALA A 161 7.87 -1.60 -18.18
N PHE A 162 7.22 -0.66 -18.88
CA PHE A 162 6.38 -0.96 -20.03
C PHE A 162 6.76 -0.08 -21.23
N GLY A 163 6.62 -0.62 -22.43
CA GLY A 163 6.86 0.07 -23.70
C GLY A 163 5.79 -0.24 -24.74
N GLN A 164 5.77 0.57 -25.80
CA GLN A 164 4.85 0.42 -26.92
C GLN A 164 5.40 -0.58 -27.94
N ALA A 165 4.88 -1.81 -27.96
CA ALA A 165 5.36 -2.85 -28.87
C ALA A 165 5.18 -2.46 -30.36
N ASP A 166 4.04 -1.82 -30.69
CA ASP A 166 3.67 -1.45 -32.07
C ASP A 166 3.64 0.08 -32.29
N GLN A 167 4.34 0.87 -31.47
CA GLN A 167 4.33 2.35 -31.50
C GLN A 167 2.95 3.00 -31.26
N GLU A 168 1.99 2.21 -30.78
CA GLU A 168 0.67 2.66 -30.35
C GLU A 168 0.57 2.66 -28.83
N THR A 169 -0.24 3.56 -28.27
CA THR A 169 -0.45 3.66 -26.83
C THR A 169 -1.20 2.43 -26.30
N GLY A 170 -0.51 1.58 -25.55
CA GLY A 170 -1.14 0.47 -24.83
C GLY A 170 -1.88 0.91 -23.56
N GLN A 171 -2.95 0.20 -23.20
CA GLN A 171 -3.71 0.46 -21.97
C GLN A 171 -3.64 -0.72 -20.99
N LEU A 172 -3.06 -0.46 -19.83
CA LEU A 172 -2.80 -1.48 -18.82
C LEU A 172 -3.56 -1.19 -17.52
N LEU A 173 -4.25 -2.20 -17.00
CA LEU A 173 -4.79 -2.18 -15.64
C LEU A 173 -3.74 -2.73 -14.68
N ILE A 174 -3.48 -2.04 -13.57
CA ILE A 174 -2.67 -2.54 -12.46
C ILE A 174 -3.49 -2.51 -11.18
N LEU A 175 -3.68 -3.68 -10.56
CA LEU A 175 -4.30 -3.84 -9.25
C LEU A 175 -3.29 -4.39 -8.24
N GLY A 176 -2.92 -3.56 -7.26
CA GLY A 176 -2.06 -3.90 -6.15
C GLY A 176 -2.84 -4.26 -4.88
N VAL A 177 -2.51 -5.37 -4.23
CA VAL A 177 -3.07 -5.80 -2.95
C VAL A 177 -1.98 -6.20 -1.95
N SER A 178 -2.24 -5.99 -0.66
CA SER A 178 -1.35 -6.49 0.39
C SER A 178 -1.41 -8.01 0.48
N GLY A 179 -0.26 -8.64 0.66
CA GLY A 179 -0.17 -10.02 1.09
C GLY A 179 -0.16 -10.13 2.62
N ALA A 180 0.29 -11.29 3.11
CA ALA A 180 0.51 -11.49 4.54
C ALA A 180 1.60 -10.56 5.11
N ILE A 181 2.59 -10.16 4.29
CA ILE A 181 3.65 -9.21 4.67
C ILE A 181 3.15 -7.78 4.41
N ASN A 182 2.17 -7.36 5.22
CA ASN A 182 1.62 -6.01 5.19
C ASN A 182 2.48 -5.01 5.99
N SER A 183 2.07 -3.74 6.04
CA SER A 183 2.82 -2.68 6.74
C SER A 183 3.10 -2.96 8.21
N SER A 184 2.20 -3.63 8.93
CA SER A 184 2.40 -4.00 10.34
C SER A 184 3.50 -5.05 10.48
N VAL A 185 3.47 -6.10 9.65
CA VAL A 185 4.51 -7.12 9.58
C VAL A 185 5.85 -6.52 9.16
N GLN A 186 5.87 -5.67 8.12
CA GLN A 186 7.09 -4.99 7.69
C GLN A 186 7.70 -4.13 8.78
N HIS A 187 6.86 -3.43 9.55
CA HIS A 187 7.29 -2.61 10.67
C HIS A 187 7.88 -3.47 11.81
N GLU A 188 7.28 -4.61 12.14
CA GLU A 188 7.86 -5.57 13.09
C GLU A 188 9.20 -6.12 12.58
N LEU A 189 9.24 -6.59 11.33
CA LEU A 189 10.44 -7.14 10.70
C LEU A 189 11.60 -6.13 10.66
N SER A 190 11.31 -4.84 10.49
CA SER A 190 12.33 -3.78 10.48
C SER A 190 13.06 -3.61 11.82
N ARG A 191 12.48 -4.10 12.92
CA ARG A 191 13.09 -4.09 14.27
C ARG A 191 13.91 -5.34 14.56
N MET A 192 13.82 -6.36 13.72
CA MET A 192 14.52 -7.63 13.92
C MET A 192 16.01 -7.46 13.54
N PRO A 193 16.96 -7.82 14.43
CA PRO A 193 18.38 -7.65 14.15
C PRO A 193 18.88 -8.58 13.03
N TYR A 194 18.20 -9.70 12.76
CA TYR A 194 18.64 -10.72 11.79
C TYR A 194 17.49 -11.20 10.89
N ILE A 195 17.05 -10.34 9.96
CA ILE A 195 15.92 -10.62 9.06
C ILE A 195 16.07 -11.92 8.25
N LYS A 196 17.30 -12.29 7.86
CA LYS A 196 17.56 -13.51 7.08
C LYS A 196 17.17 -14.79 7.82
N ARG A 197 17.33 -14.83 9.14
CA ARG A 197 16.92 -15.98 9.97
C ARG A 197 15.42 -16.05 10.16
N VAL A 198 14.73 -14.90 10.12
CA VAL A 198 13.27 -14.84 10.18
C VAL A 198 12.64 -15.47 8.93
N SER A 199 13.21 -15.21 7.75
CA SER A 199 12.73 -15.84 6.51
C SER A 199 13.22 -17.26 6.33
N LYS A 200 14.42 -17.59 6.81
CA LYS A 200 15.02 -18.93 6.69
C LYS A 200 15.99 -19.20 7.85
N GLU A 201 15.53 -19.89 8.89
CA GLU A 201 16.39 -20.36 9.97
C GLU A 201 17.29 -21.50 9.47
N THR A 202 18.58 -21.41 9.76
CA THR A 202 19.60 -22.36 9.29
C THR A 202 20.46 -22.93 10.41
N THR A 203 20.22 -22.52 11.65
CA THR A 203 21.02 -22.88 12.83
C THR A 203 20.13 -23.41 13.96
N GLY A 204 20.72 -24.22 14.84
CA GLY A 204 20.06 -24.57 16.11
C GLY A 204 19.84 -23.32 16.96
N TRP A 205 18.87 -23.37 17.88
CA TRP A 205 18.59 -22.22 18.77
C TRP A 205 19.64 -22.05 19.89
N PHE A 206 20.56 -23.02 20.04
CA PHE A 206 21.70 -23.04 20.96
C PHE A 206 22.90 -23.76 20.32
#